data_AF-A0A955VSM2-F1
#
_entry.id   AF-A0A955VSM2-F1
#
_cell.length_a   1.000
_cell.length_b   1.000
_cell.length_c   1.000
_cell.angle_alpha   90.00
_cell.angle_beta   90.00
_cell.angle_gamma   90.00
#
_symmetry.space_group_name_H-M   'P 1'
#
loop_
_entity.id
_entity.type
_entity.pdbx_description
1 polymer ?
#
loop_
_entity_poly.entity_id
_entity_poly.type
_entity_poly.pdbx_seq_one_letter_code
_entity_poly.pdbx_strand_id
1 'polypeptide(L)'
;MDAPASDVRALAASGRLDEAEALLADHLSTQLRHGEARLGWAALAAEIGSVSLALDELRAAAHEAPDSASVATALADLAGELADLGVEHPCATPTVFAPPAPPPTEPDAATLARYLHAFGGREGVHARQWVSPQADGTLRQGYAPQQIPLTPRLAAAHLAGDCSLGTYLIRLDDTVTFFVIDLDIRRKALAAAAQDHQENRRVRQVLAASTAAIEARLGAHGLACIVEDSGHKGRHFWCLLQAPMAADLVHRFGRALLAALSADLPPELSLEFFPKQGRVDADGLGNLIKLPLGVHPVSGRRSTFLDRAGRPVETPWATLASTRRVAPVEVMAAFEALRADAAPPPPSPAEAPTPQAEAALRKVIAGCPVVATILTRAAETRRIGHDERIVLLHSLGHLAAGLGPIEALFRACPEVPLRDVPAKVRRGHPISCARIRARVPHITATVACHCEFPCLGEYPSPLLHAAGAT
;
A
#
# COMPACT_ATOMS: atom_id res chain seq x y z
N MET A 1 -57.45 4.29 2.41
CA MET A 1 -56.67 5.41 1.85
C MET A 1 -56.65 6.49 2.91
N ASP A 2 -55.45 6.82 3.40
CA ASP A 2 -55.27 7.72 4.54
C ASP A 2 -55.60 9.17 4.16
N ALA A 3 -56.24 9.91 5.07
CA ALA A 3 -56.55 11.34 4.93
C ALA A 3 -55.39 12.21 4.39
N PRO A 4 -54.12 12.02 4.82
CA PRO A 4 -52.98 12.75 4.25
C PRO A 4 -52.76 12.51 2.75
N ALA A 5 -53.08 11.33 2.21
CA ALA A 5 -52.92 11.06 0.78
C ALA A 5 -53.97 11.80 -0.07
N SER A 6 -55.20 11.96 0.43
CA SER A 6 -56.23 12.76 -0.24
C SER A 6 -55.89 14.26 -0.23
N ASP A 7 -55.33 14.75 0.87
CA ASP A 7 -54.98 16.17 1.00
C ASP A 7 -53.79 16.55 0.10
N VAL A 8 -52.78 15.69 0.01
CA VAL A 8 -51.66 15.85 -0.94
C VAL A 8 -52.16 15.89 -2.38
N ARG A 9 -53.04 14.97 -2.78
CA ARG A 9 -53.62 14.96 -4.14
C ARG A 9 -54.48 16.19 -4.41
N ALA A 10 -55.25 16.67 -3.43
CA ALA A 10 -56.07 17.87 -3.57
C ALA A 10 -55.21 19.12 -3.78
N LEU A 11 -54.10 19.24 -3.04
CA LEU A 11 -53.14 20.33 -3.21
C LEU A 11 -52.47 20.27 -4.59
N ALA A 12 -52.01 19.09 -5.02
CA ALA A 12 -51.41 18.90 -6.34
C ALA A 12 -52.40 19.23 -7.48
N ALA A 13 -53.65 18.77 -7.38
CA ALA A 13 -54.70 19.07 -8.36
C ALA A 13 -55.05 20.57 -8.43
N SER A 14 -54.80 21.33 -7.36
CA SER A 14 -54.95 22.79 -7.35
C SER A 14 -53.73 23.57 -7.85
N GLY A 15 -52.68 22.87 -8.31
CA GLY A 15 -51.43 23.47 -8.81
C GLY A 15 -50.44 23.90 -7.71
N ARG A 16 -50.71 23.58 -6.44
CA ARG A 16 -49.88 23.94 -5.28
C ARG A 16 -48.87 22.83 -4.97
N LEU A 17 -47.98 22.55 -5.93
CA LEU A 17 -47.06 21.41 -5.89
C LEU A 17 -46.06 21.50 -4.72
N ASP A 18 -45.50 22.68 -4.44
CA ASP A 18 -44.56 22.88 -3.33
C ASP A 18 -45.20 22.56 -1.96
N GLU A 19 -46.48 22.89 -1.80
CA GLU A 19 -47.22 22.60 -0.57
C GLU A 19 -47.64 21.14 -0.46
N ALA A 20 -47.96 20.51 -1.60
CA ALA A 20 -48.22 19.07 -1.67
C ALA A 20 -46.95 18.27 -1.30
N GLU A 21 -45.79 18.68 -1.83
CA GLU A 21 -44.50 18.07 -1.52
C GLU A 21 -44.10 18.28 -0.05
N ALA A 22 -44.27 19.49 0.49
CA ALA A 22 -43.98 19.77 1.90
C ALA A 22 -44.88 18.97 2.85
N LEU A 23 -46.18 18.86 2.56
CA LEU A 23 -47.12 18.06 3.34
C LEU A 23 -46.77 16.57 3.27
N LEU A 24 -46.40 16.08 2.08
CA LEU A 24 -45.95 14.71 1.90
C LEU A 24 -44.67 14.43 2.68
N ALA A 25 -43.66 15.30 2.58
CA ALA A 25 -42.39 15.16 3.31
C ALA A 25 -42.58 15.17 4.84
N ASP A 26 -43.41 16.08 5.36
CA ASP A 26 -43.74 16.14 6.78
C ASP A 26 -44.42 14.83 7.24
N HIS A 27 -45.41 14.37 6.47
CA HIS A 27 -46.06 13.10 6.73
C HIS A 27 -45.08 11.92 6.66
N LEU A 28 -44.16 11.92 5.68
CA LEU A 28 -43.12 10.89 5.47
C LEU A 28 -42.09 10.85 6.60
N SER A 29 -41.82 11.98 7.24
CA SER A 29 -40.87 12.07 8.36
C SER A 29 -41.44 11.65 9.72
N THR A 30 -42.76 11.72 9.90
CA THR A 30 -43.42 11.60 11.23
C THR A 30 -44.09 10.26 11.50
N GLN A 31 -44.32 9.43 10.48
CA GLN A 31 -45.01 8.14 10.63
C GLN A 31 -44.08 6.96 10.31
N LEU A 32 -44.21 5.88 11.08
CA LEU A 32 -43.53 4.62 10.79
C LEU A 32 -44.33 3.86 9.73
N ARG A 33 -43.65 3.40 8.68
CA ARG A 33 -44.22 2.69 7.54
C ARG A 33 -43.35 1.50 7.19
N HIS A 34 -43.98 0.42 6.73
CA HIS A 34 -43.28 -0.80 6.30
C HIS A 34 -43.94 -1.44 5.07
N GLY A 35 -43.16 -2.16 4.28
CA GLY A 35 -43.66 -3.01 3.20
C GLY A 35 -44.49 -2.28 2.13
N GLU A 36 -45.66 -2.83 1.77
CA GLU A 36 -46.54 -2.28 0.71
C GLU A 36 -47.00 -0.84 0.97
N ALA A 37 -47.05 -0.40 2.23
CA ALA A 37 -47.38 0.99 2.55
C ALA A 37 -46.36 1.96 1.94
N ARG A 38 -45.06 1.61 1.96
CA ARG A 38 -44.00 2.44 1.36
C ARG A 38 -44.13 2.52 -0.16
N LEU A 39 -44.54 1.44 -0.81
CA LEU A 39 -44.83 1.44 -2.25
C LEU A 39 -45.97 2.39 -2.60
N GLY A 40 -47.04 2.40 -1.78
CA GLY A 40 -48.16 3.32 -1.95
C GLY A 40 -47.75 4.80 -1.81
N TRP A 41 -46.87 5.12 -0.88
CA TRP A 41 -46.37 6.48 -0.69
C TRP A 41 -45.34 6.91 -1.75
N ALA A 42 -44.50 5.98 -2.21
CA ALA A 42 -43.62 6.23 -3.34
C ALA A 42 -44.40 6.54 -4.62
N ALA A 43 -45.48 5.80 -4.88
CA ALA A 43 -46.36 6.04 -6.02
C ALA A 43 -47.03 7.43 -5.92
N LEU A 44 -47.48 7.84 -4.73
CA LEU A 44 -48.03 9.18 -4.51
C LEU A 44 -46.98 10.29 -4.72
N ALA A 45 -45.75 10.08 -4.28
CA ALA A 45 -44.66 11.03 -4.50
C ALA A 45 -44.34 11.18 -6.00
N ALA A 46 -44.32 10.08 -6.75
CA ALA A 46 -44.16 10.09 -8.20
C ALA A 46 -45.35 10.79 -8.90
N GLU A 47 -46.59 10.53 -8.45
CA GLU A 47 -47.83 11.14 -8.98
C GLU A 47 -47.80 12.67 -8.92
N ILE A 48 -47.20 13.25 -7.88
CA ILE A 48 -47.06 14.71 -7.72
C ILE A 48 -45.75 15.28 -8.29
N GLY A 49 -44.90 14.44 -8.90
CA GLY A 49 -43.62 14.84 -9.49
C GLY A 49 -42.45 14.98 -8.51
N SER A 50 -42.59 14.57 -7.24
CA SER A 50 -41.51 14.58 -6.25
C SER A 50 -40.65 13.31 -6.37
N VAL A 51 -39.69 13.36 -7.28
CA VAL A 51 -38.78 12.26 -7.61
C VAL A 51 -37.92 11.83 -6.41
N SER A 52 -37.46 12.79 -5.61
CA SER A 52 -36.61 12.55 -4.44
C SER A 52 -37.33 11.71 -3.38
N LEU A 53 -38.55 12.12 -3.00
CA LEU A 53 -39.36 11.42 -2.00
C LEU A 53 -39.79 10.04 -2.50
N ALA A 54 -40.11 9.90 -3.80
CA ALA A 54 -40.43 8.60 -4.39
C ALA A 54 -39.26 7.61 -4.30
N LEU A 55 -38.04 8.07 -4.61
CA LEU A 55 -36.84 7.25 -4.52
C LEU A 55 -36.49 6.85 -3.08
N ASP A 56 -36.65 7.76 -2.12
CA ASP A 56 -36.32 7.47 -0.72
C ASP A 56 -37.25 6.41 -0.12
N GLU A 57 -38.55 6.47 -0.41
CA GLU A 57 -39.50 5.44 0.02
C GLU A 57 -39.27 4.08 -0.68
N LEU A 58 -38.95 4.06 -1.97
CA LEU A 58 -38.62 2.83 -2.68
C LEU A 58 -37.32 2.19 -2.18
N ARG A 59 -36.30 2.99 -1.83
CA ARG A 59 -35.06 2.49 -1.23
C ARG A 59 -35.30 1.91 0.17
N ALA A 60 -36.10 2.59 0.97
CA ALA A 60 -36.48 2.08 2.28
C ALA A 60 -37.27 0.77 2.17
N ALA A 61 -38.19 0.66 1.22
CA ALA A 61 -38.90 -0.59 0.92
C ALA A 61 -37.95 -1.71 0.45
N ALA A 62 -36.96 -1.40 -0.39
CA ALA A 62 -35.95 -2.37 -0.85
C ALA A 62 -35.02 -2.83 0.27
N HIS A 63 -34.76 -1.97 1.26
CA HIS A 63 -33.98 -2.36 2.43
C HIS A 63 -34.75 -3.32 3.34
N GLU A 64 -36.06 -3.09 3.52
CA GLU A 64 -36.91 -3.94 4.35
C GLU A 64 -37.22 -5.30 3.72
N ALA A 65 -37.36 -5.36 2.39
CA ALA A 65 -37.73 -6.57 1.66
C ALA A 65 -36.89 -6.72 0.37
N PRO A 66 -35.59 -7.09 0.47
CA PRO A 66 -34.66 -7.11 -0.66
C PRO A 66 -35.01 -8.14 -1.75
N ASP A 67 -35.74 -9.20 -1.40
CA ASP A 67 -36.18 -10.24 -2.34
C ASP A 67 -37.57 -9.97 -2.92
N SER A 68 -38.17 -8.80 -2.65
CA SER A 68 -39.52 -8.48 -3.11
C SER A 68 -39.56 -8.09 -4.59
N ALA A 69 -40.19 -8.94 -5.41
CA ALA A 69 -40.39 -8.67 -6.83
C ALA A 69 -41.17 -7.37 -7.09
N SER A 70 -42.14 -7.01 -6.24
CA SER A 70 -42.92 -5.79 -6.40
C SER A 70 -42.08 -4.52 -6.16
N VAL A 71 -41.12 -4.57 -5.24
CA VAL A 71 -40.19 -3.46 -4.98
C VAL A 71 -39.18 -3.32 -6.10
N ALA A 72 -38.67 -4.44 -6.62
CA ALA A 72 -37.76 -4.45 -7.76
C ALA A 72 -38.40 -3.88 -9.03
N THR A 73 -39.65 -4.24 -9.31
CA THR A 73 -40.42 -3.68 -10.44
C THR A 73 -40.66 -2.18 -10.29
N ALA A 74 -41.15 -1.72 -9.13
CA ALA A 74 -41.40 -0.30 -8.91
C ALA A 74 -40.14 0.58 -9.03
N LEU A 75 -38.98 0.06 -8.62
CA LEU A 75 -37.69 0.73 -8.81
C LEU A 75 -37.27 0.80 -10.28
N ALA A 76 -37.53 -0.26 -11.05
CA ALA A 76 -37.22 -0.30 -12.48
C ALA A 76 -38.11 0.66 -13.28
N ASP A 77 -39.41 0.71 -12.96
CA ASP A 77 -40.38 1.60 -13.62
C ASP A 77 -40.03 3.07 -13.38
N LEU A 78 -39.76 3.45 -12.12
CA LEU A 78 -39.34 4.82 -11.80
C LEU A 78 -37.99 5.19 -12.44
N ALA A 79 -37.04 4.24 -12.52
CA ALA A 79 -35.78 4.45 -13.23
C ALA A 79 -35.98 4.68 -14.74
N GLY A 80 -36.98 4.04 -15.35
CA GLY A 80 -37.38 4.25 -16.74
C GLY A 80 -37.96 5.65 -16.97
N GLU A 81 -38.92 6.06 -16.14
CA GLU A 81 -39.58 7.38 -16.25
C GLU A 81 -38.58 8.54 -16.07
N LEU A 82 -37.59 8.38 -15.19
CA LEU A 82 -36.54 9.39 -14.98
C LEU A 82 -35.57 9.49 -16.16
N ALA A 83 -35.31 8.39 -16.85
CA ALA A 83 -34.50 8.38 -18.06
C ALA A 83 -35.22 9.11 -19.21
N ASP A 84 -36.54 8.92 -19.34
CA ASP A 84 -37.36 9.57 -20.38
C ASP A 84 -37.49 11.09 -20.18
N LEU A 85 -37.41 11.57 -18.94
CA LEU A 85 -37.44 13.01 -18.61
C LEU A 85 -36.09 13.72 -18.80
N GLY A 86 -35.05 13.02 -19.28
CA GLY A 86 -33.72 13.61 -19.51
C GLY A 86 -33.02 14.07 -18.23
N VAL A 87 -33.52 13.63 -17.07
CA VAL A 87 -32.88 13.89 -15.79
C VAL A 87 -31.78 12.84 -15.62
N GLU A 88 -30.54 13.18 -15.98
CA GLU A 88 -29.38 12.35 -15.66
C GLU A 88 -29.17 12.31 -14.14
N HIS A 89 -29.89 11.40 -13.46
CA HIS A 89 -29.75 11.17 -12.04
C HIS A 89 -28.79 9.98 -11.80
N PRO A 90 -27.64 10.17 -11.11
CA PRO A 90 -26.64 9.10 -10.93
C PRO A 90 -27.00 8.09 -9.82
N CYS A 91 -28.26 7.65 -9.75
CA CYS A 91 -28.72 6.79 -8.65
C CYS A 91 -29.85 5.80 -9.02
N ALA A 92 -29.88 5.33 -10.28
CA ALA A 92 -30.72 4.20 -10.70
C ALA A 92 -30.09 2.81 -10.43
N THR A 93 -28.94 2.77 -9.75
CA THR A 93 -28.55 1.57 -9.01
C THR A 93 -28.71 1.87 -7.52
N PRO A 94 -29.78 1.42 -6.86
CA PRO A 94 -29.68 1.18 -5.43
C PRO A 94 -28.42 0.33 -5.23
N THR A 95 -27.58 0.67 -4.27
CA THR A 95 -26.67 -0.30 -3.66
C THR A 95 -27.50 -1.32 -2.88
N VAL A 96 -28.38 -2.05 -3.58
CA VAL A 96 -28.41 -3.49 -3.39
C VAL A 96 -26.98 -3.91 -3.69
N PHE A 97 -26.35 -4.65 -2.79
CA PHE A 97 -25.08 -5.31 -3.09
C PHE A 97 -25.25 -5.97 -4.45
N ALA A 98 -24.66 -5.36 -5.49
CA ALA A 98 -24.61 -6.02 -6.79
C ALA A 98 -24.00 -7.39 -6.47
N PRO A 99 -24.67 -8.50 -6.84
CA PRO A 99 -24.13 -9.82 -6.56
C PRO A 99 -22.67 -9.81 -7.00
N PRO A 100 -21.75 -10.36 -6.19
CA PRO A 100 -20.33 -10.32 -6.49
C PRO A 100 -20.16 -10.69 -7.96
N ALA A 101 -19.41 -9.85 -8.70
CA ALA A 101 -19.17 -10.08 -10.13
C ALA A 101 -18.90 -11.57 -10.36
N PRO A 102 -19.47 -12.17 -11.41
CA PRO A 102 -19.42 -13.62 -11.62
C PRO A 102 -17.97 -14.09 -11.43
N PRO A 103 -17.77 -15.25 -10.81
CA PRO A 103 -16.44 -15.74 -10.55
C PRO A 103 -15.64 -15.69 -11.86
N PRO A 104 -14.37 -15.27 -11.82
CA PRO A 104 -13.53 -15.42 -12.99
C PRO A 104 -13.63 -16.88 -13.45
N THR A 105 -13.61 -17.12 -14.76
CA THR A 105 -13.69 -18.48 -15.32
C THR A 105 -12.82 -19.43 -14.51
N GLU A 106 -13.36 -20.60 -14.14
CA GLU A 106 -12.69 -21.47 -13.17
C GLU A 106 -11.22 -21.69 -13.58
N PRO A 107 -10.26 -21.34 -12.70
CA PRO A 107 -8.86 -21.38 -13.06
C PRO A 107 -8.39 -22.84 -13.16
N ASP A 108 -7.75 -23.18 -14.27
CA ASP A 108 -7.07 -24.46 -14.41
C ASP A 108 -5.85 -24.58 -13.47
N ALA A 109 -5.29 -25.79 -13.37
CA ALA A 109 -4.14 -26.05 -12.51
C ALA A 109 -2.92 -25.16 -12.83
N ALA A 110 -2.70 -24.86 -14.11
CA ALA A 110 -1.62 -23.99 -14.55
C ALA A 110 -1.82 -22.54 -14.08
N THR A 111 -3.06 -22.06 -14.10
CA THR A 111 -3.45 -20.72 -13.64
C THR A 111 -3.33 -20.60 -12.13
N LEU A 112 -3.75 -21.62 -11.38
CA LEU A 112 -3.55 -21.68 -9.93
C LEU A 112 -2.06 -21.67 -9.57
N ALA A 113 -1.22 -22.40 -10.30
CA ALA A 113 0.23 -22.37 -10.11
C ALA A 113 0.83 -20.98 -10.38
N ARG A 114 0.42 -20.31 -11.47
CA ARG A 114 0.82 -18.92 -11.77
C ARG A 114 0.37 -17.95 -10.69
N TYR A 115 -0.85 -18.10 -10.18
CA TYR A 115 -1.41 -17.27 -9.12
C TYR A 115 -0.60 -17.40 -7.83
N LEU A 116 -0.30 -18.62 -7.40
CA LEU A 116 0.56 -18.86 -6.23
C LEU A 116 1.98 -18.35 -6.43
N HIS A 117 2.53 -18.46 -7.64
CA HIS A 117 3.85 -17.91 -7.96
C HIS A 117 3.87 -16.37 -8.00
N ALA A 118 2.74 -15.73 -8.26
CA ALA A 118 2.61 -14.26 -8.24
C ALA A 118 2.37 -13.71 -6.84
N PHE A 119 1.47 -14.33 -6.07
CA PHE A 119 0.97 -13.75 -4.82
C PHE A 119 1.32 -14.57 -3.56
N GLY A 120 1.97 -15.72 -3.73
CA GLY A 120 2.52 -16.51 -2.63
C GLY A 120 3.71 -15.82 -1.98
N GLY A 121 3.69 -15.73 -0.65
CA GLY A 121 4.77 -15.17 0.15
C GLY A 121 5.45 -16.23 1.01
N ARG A 122 5.42 -16.05 2.33
CA ARG A 122 6.04 -16.92 3.34
C ARG A 122 5.55 -18.35 3.26
N GLU A 123 6.51 -19.27 3.27
CA GLU A 123 6.25 -20.70 3.19
C GLU A 123 5.60 -21.23 4.48
N GLY A 124 4.78 -22.28 4.35
CA GLY A 124 4.21 -23.01 5.49
C GLY A 124 3.07 -22.31 6.23
N VAL A 125 2.71 -21.08 5.85
CA VAL A 125 1.69 -20.29 6.56
C VAL A 125 0.90 -19.42 5.59
N HIS A 126 -0.39 -19.23 5.87
CA HIS A 126 -1.21 -18.21 5.24
C HIS A 126 -2.13 -17.57 6.28
N ALA A 127 -2.86 -16.52 5.91
CA ALA A 127 -3.85 -15.90 6.79
C ALA A 127 -5.27 -16.17 6.27
N ARG A 128 -6.22 -16.41 7.17
CA ARG A 128 -7.65 -16.46 6.85
C ARG A 128 -8.36 -15.30 7.50
N GLN A 129 -9.15 -14.56 6.72
CA GLN A 129 -9.99 -13.49 7.25
C GLN A 129 -11.15 -14.10 8.03
N TRP A 130 -11.45 -13.52 9.18
CA TRP A 130 -12.64 -13.81 9.97
C TRP A 130 -13.47 -12.54 10.10
N VAL A 131 -14.79 -12.74 10.21
CA VAL A 131 -15.76 -11.69 10.50
C VAL A 131 -16.63 -12.16 11.64
N SER A 132 -16.87 -11.29 12.62
CA SER A 132 -17.71 -11.52 13.77
C SER A 132 -18.70 -10.37 13.92
N PRO A 133 -20.02 -10.63 13.93
CA PRO A 133 -21.01 -9.62 14.29
C PRO A 133 -20.77 -9.11 15.72
N GLN A 134 -21.07 -7.84 15.95
CA GLN A 134 -21.11 -7.20 17.26
C GLN A 134 -22.55 -6.90 17.67
N ALA A 135 -22.78 -6.67 18.97
CA ALA A 135 -24.11 -6.40 19.51
C ALA A 135 -24.73 -5.09 19.01
N ASP A 136 -23.91 -4.15 18.56
CA ASP A 136 -24.33 -2.86 17.97
C ASP A 136 -24.63 -2.94 16.46
N GLY A 137 -24.64 -4.15 15.89
CA GLY A 137 -24.84 -4.38 14.46
C GLY A 137 -23.59 -4.16 13.60
N THR A 138 -22.46 -3.75 14.18
CA THR A 138 -21.21 -3.60 13.43
C THR A 138 -20.52 -4.95 13.21
N LEU A 139 -19.68 -5.04 12.18
CA LEU A 139 -18.87 -6.22 11.90
C LEU A 139 -17.42 -5.98 12.37
N ARG A 140 -16.95 -6.82 13.30
CA ARG A 140 -15.52 -6.90 13.61
C ARG A 140 -14.88 -7.87 12.63
N GLN A 141 -13.72 -7.50 12.11
CA GLN A 141 -12.97 -8.34 11.19
C GLN A 141 -11.49 -8.37 11.55
N GLY A 142 -10.81 -9.40 11.10
CA GLY A 142 -9.37 -9.54 11.23
C GLY A 142 -8.85 -10.73 10.45
N TYR A 143 -7.57 -11.02 10.63
CA TYR A 143 -6.92 -12.17 10.01
C TYR A 143 -6.33 -13.06 11.09
N ALA A 144 -6.48 -14.37 10.92
CA ALA A 144 -5.87 -15.37 11.77
C ALA A 144 -4.84 -16.16 10.96
N PRO A 145 -3.59 -16.31 11.45
CA PRO A 145 -2.61 -17.18 10.81
C PRO A 145 -3.09 -18.63 10.84
N GLN A 146 -2.84 -19.34 9.75
CA GLN A 146 -3.06 -20.76 9.57
C GLN A 146 -1.71 -21.39 9.25
N GLN A 147 -1.21 -22.25 10.15
CA GLN A 147 0.11 -22.90 10.04
C GLN A 147 0.09 -24.05 9.02
N ILE A 148 -0.40 -23.75 7.82
CA ILE A 148 -0.41 -24.61 6.66
C ILE A 148 -0.09 -23.77 5.42
N PRO A 149 0.64 -24.34 4.44
CA PRO A 149 1.03 -23.60 3.24
C PRO A 149 -0.20 -23.19 2.42
N LEU A 150 -0.07 -22.09 1.68
CA LEU A 150 -1.05 -21.70 0.67
C LEU A 150 -0.99 -22.71 -0.49
N THR A 151 -2.07 -23.44 -0.74
CA THR A 151 -2.16 -24.51 -1.75
C THR A 151 -3.06 -24.12 -2.92
N PRO A 152 -2.98 -24.82 -4.08
CA PRO A 152 -3.90 -24.58 -5.20
C PRO A 152 -5.38 -24.70 -4.81
N ARG A 153 -5.71 -25.64 -3.93
CA ARG A 153 -7.07 -25.80 -3.40
C ARG A 153 -7.53 -24.59 -2.59
N LEU A 154 -6.67 -24.06 -1.72
CA LEU A 154 -6.98 -22.86 -0.93
C LEU A 154 -7.09 -21.61 -1.83
N ALA A 155 -6.23 -21.49 -2.84
CA ALA A 155 -6.32 -20.43 -3.84
C ALA A 155 -7.64 -20.53 -4.62
N ALA A 156 -8.04 -21.72 -5.07
CA ALA A 156 -9.32 -21.92 -5.75
C ALA A 156 -10.52 -21.52 -4.87
N ALA A 157 -10.54 -21.93 -3.59
CA ALA A 157 -11.58 -21.53 -2.64
C ALA A 157 -11.61 -20.01 -2.40
N HIS A 158 -10.44 -19.36 -2.39
CA HIS A 158 -10.35 -17.91 -2.28
C HIS A 158 -10.96 -17.20 -3.50
N LEU A 159 -10.62 -17.68 -4.69
CA LEU A 159 -11.07 -17.14 -5.97
C LEU A 159 -12.57 -17.38 -6.19
N ALA A 160 -13.10 -18.52 -5.75
CA ALA A 160 -14.53 -18.82 -5.75
C ALA A 160 -15.32 -17.85 -4.84
N GLY A 161 -14.70 -17.39 -3.76
CA GLY A 161 -15.34 -16.55 -2.74
C GLY A 161 -15.75 -17.31 -1.48
N ASP A 162 -15.43 -18.60 -1.39
CA ASP A 162 -15.72 -19.45 -0.22
C ASP A 162 -14.94 -19.00 1.02
N CYS A 163 -13.80 -18.35 0.81
CA CYS A 163 -13.00 -17.75 1.88
C CYS A 163 -12.19 -16.55 1.39
N SER A 164 -11.74 -15.73 2.34
CA SER A 164 -10.85 -14.60 2.05
C SER A 164 -9.52 -14.85 2.73
N LEU A 165 -8.48 -15.00 1.92
CA LEU A 165 -7.15 -15.38 2.38
C LEU A 165 -6.20 -14.18 2.27
N GLY A 166 -5.15 -14.20 3.08
CA GLY A 166 -4.05 -13.26 3.04
C GLY A 166 -2.71 -14.00 3.01
N THR A 167 -1.68 -13.28 2.59
CA THR A 167 -0.32 -13.76 2.44
C THR A 167 0.63 -12.91 3.27
N TYR A 168 1.60 -13.55 3.93
CA TYR A 168 2.70 -12.86 4.63
C TYR A 168 3.85 -12.69 3.64
N LEU A 169 4.35 -11.48 3.43
CA LEU A 169 5.24 -11.23 2.27
C LEU A 169 6.66 -11.78 2.46
N ILE A 170 7.20 -11.71 3.69
CA ILE A 170 8.61 -12.02 3.97
C ILE A 170 8.78 -13.52 4.19
N ARG A 171 9.53 -14.13 3.27
CA ARG A 171 9.84 -15.55 3.22
C ARG A 171 10.77 -15.99 4.35
N LEU A 172 10.92 -17.30 4.52
CA LEU A 172 11.80 -17.86 5.56
C LEU A 172 13.28 -17.49 5.36
N ASP A 173 13.67 -17.10 4.15
CA ASP A 173 15.02 -16.67 3.76
C ASP A 173 15.23 -15.15 3.81
N ASP A 174 14.36 -14.39 4.50
CA ASP A 174 14.39 -12.91 4.58
C ASP A 174 14.27 -12.21 3.19
N THR A 175 13.66 -12.89 2.21
CA THR A 175 13.38 -12.30 0.89
C THR A 175 11.89 -12.04 0.64
N VAL A 176 11.58 -11.27 -0.40
CA VAL A 176 10.24 -11.08 -0.96
C VAL A 176 10.25 -11.35 -2.46
N THR A 177 9.12 -11.81 -2.99
CA THR A 177 8.88 -12.09 -4.42
C THR A 177 8.02 -11.03 -5.11
N PHE A 178 7.45 -10.11 -4.34
CA PHE A 178 6.69 -8.96 -4.80
C PHE A 178 6.72 -7.87 -3.72
N PHE A 179 6.33 -6.66 -4.10
CA PHE A 179 5.97 -5.60 -3.16
C PHE A 179 4.63 -4.99 -3.55
N VAL A 180 3.96 -4.38 -2.58
CA VAL A 180 2.63 -3.80 -2.80
C VAL A 180 2.58 -2.38 -2.26
N ILE A 181 2.02 -1.49 -3.05
CA ILE A 181 1.60 -0.17 -2.59
C ILE A 181 0.10 -0.25 -2.34
N ASP A 182 -0.34 0.17 -1.15
CA ASP A 182 -1.73 0.13 -0.73
C ASP A 182 -2.25 1.56 -0.58
N LEU A 183 -3.17 1.95 -1.47
CA LEU A 183 -3.81 3.26 -1.51
C LEU A 183 -5.23 3.14 -0.97
N ASP A 184 -5.47 3.72 0.19
CA ASP A 184 -6.72 3.59 0.92
C ASP A 184 -7.43 4.93 1.10
N ILE A 185 -8.76 4.94 1.02
CA ILE A 185 -9.55 6.06 1.52
C ILE A 185 -9.48 6.07 3.05
N ARG A 186 -9.12 7.22 3.64
CA ARG A 186 -9.08 7.39 5.09
C ARG A 186 -10.47 7.27 5.70
N ARG A 187 -10.55 6.71 6.91
CA ARG A 187 -11.81 6.48 7.63
C ARG A 187 -12.69 7.74 7.74
N LYS A 188 -12.10 8.91 7.96
CA LYS A 188 -12.84 10.19 8.04
C LYS A 188 -13.51 10.54 6.71
N ALA A 189 -12.78 10.45 5.60
CA ALA A 189 -13.32 10.70 4.27
C ALA A 189 -14.37 9.65 3.89
N LEU A 190 -14.16 8.38 4.27
CA LEU A 190 -15.13 7.31 4.06
C LEU A 190 -16.44 7.55 4.83
N ALA A 191 -16.35 8.06 6.07
CA ALA A 191 -17.52 8.39 6.88
C ALA A 191 -18.32 9.57 6.30
N ALA A 192 -17.63 10.62 5.82
CA ALA A 192 -18.28 11.74 5.14
C ALA A 192 -18.94 11.30 3.83
N ALA A 193 -18.23 10.50 3.02
CA ALA A 193 -18.74 9.92 1.79
C ALA A 193 -19.92 8.95 1.99
N ALA A 194 -20.12 8.40 3.20
CA ALA A 194 -21.27 7.56 3.49
C ALA A 194 -22.55 8.37 3.73
N GLN A 195 -22.42 9.65 4.09
CA GLN A 195 -23.54 10.55 4.40
C GLN A 195 -23.91 11.47 3.24
N ASP A 196 -23.00 11.71 2.30
CA ASP A 196 -23.20 12.64 1.18
C ASP A 196 -22.78 11.98 -0.15
N HIS A 197 -23.73 11.89 -1.08
CA HIS A 197 -23.52 11.34 -2.42
C HIS A 197 -22.55 12.15 -3.28
N GLN A 198 -22.55 13.47 -3.16
CA GLN A 198 -21.63 14.32 -3.89
C GLN A 198 -20.20 14.12 -3.37
N GLU A 199 -20.04 14.07 -2.06
CA GLU A 199 -18.75 13.75 -1.43
C GLU A 199 -18.28 12.33 -1.79
N ASN A 200 -19.19 11.36 -1.83
CA ASN A 200 -18.89 10.00 -2.28
C ASN A 200 -18.31 9.98 -3.69
N ARG A 201 -18.96 10.68 -4.63
CA ARG A 201 -18.48 10.81 -6.02
C ARG A 201 -17.11 11.49 -6.06
N ARG A 202 -16.93 12.59 -5.32
CA ARG A 202 -15.67 13.33 -5.27
C ARG A 202 -14.52 12.45 -4.76
N VAL A 203 -14.69 11.78 -3.62
CA VAL A 203 -13.65 10.91 -3.02
C VAL A 203 -13.30 9.75 -3.96
N ARG A 204 -14.29 9.17 -4.67
CA ARG A 204 -14.03 8.12 -5.67
C ARG A 204 -13.29 8.64 -6.90
N GLN A 205 -13.60 9.84 -7.38
CA GLN A 205 -12.85 10.49 -8.47
C GLN A 205 -11.41 10.78 -8.04
N VAL A 206 -11.21 11.27 -6.81
CA VAL A 206 -9.89 11.48 -6.23
C VAL A 206 -9.10 10.17 -6.15
N LEU A 207 -9.72 9.08 -5.66
CA LEU A 207 -9.10 7.76 -5.63
C LEU A 207 -8.69 7.30 -7.05
N ALA A 208 -9.57 7.44 -8.04
CA ALA A 208 -9.28 7.05 -9.42
C ALA A 208 -8.14 7.88 -10.05
N ALA A 209 -8.16 9.20 -9.88
CA ALA A 209 -7.11 10.09 -10.37
C ALA A 209 -5.76 9.81 -9.70
N SER A 210 -5.73 9.64 -8.38
CA SER A 210 -4.52 9.24 -7.66
C SER A 210 -4.02 7.86 -8.06
N THR A 211 -4.93 6.94 -8.42
CA THR A 211 -4.55 5.61 -8.92
C THR A 211 -3.77 5.71 -10.22
N ALA A 212 -4.31 6.44 -11.20
CA ALA A 212 -3.65 6.65 -12.48
C ALA A 212 -2.31 7.40 -12.33
N ALA A 213 -2.26 8.41 -11.45
CA ALA A 213 -1.03 9.16 -11.20
C ALA A 213 0.08 8.29 -10.57
N ILE A 214 -0.27 7.43 -9.60
CA ILE A 214 0.68 6.49 -9.00
C ILE A 214 1.15 5.47 -10.03
N GLU A 215 0.24 4.86 -10.80
CA GLU A 215 0.60 3.90 -11.85
C GLU A 215 1.57 4.52 -12.88
N ALA A 216 1.29 5.74 -13.34
CA ALA A 216 2.16 6.46 -14.26
C ALA A 216 3.55 6.73 -13.66
N ARG A 217 3.62 7.12 -12.39
CA ARG A 217 4.88 7.39 -11.69
C ARG A 217 5.70 6.12 -11.46
N LEU A 218 5.06 5.00 -11.15
CA LEU A 218 5.72 3.69 -11.11
C LEU A 218 6.29 3.34 -12.50
N GLY A 219 5.48 3.53 -13.55
CA GLY A 219 5.92 3.32 -14.94
C GLY A 219 7.12 4.19 -15.34
N ALA A 220 7.17 5.45 -14.91
CA ALA A 220 8.29 6.36 -15.16
C ALA A 220 9.60 5.91 -14.50
N HIS A 221 9.52 5.16 -13.39
CA HIS A 221 10.66 4.51 -12.75
C HIS A 221 10.94 3.09 -13.29
N GLY A 222 10.27 2.67 -14.37
CA GLY A 222 10.44 1.34 -14.95
C GLY A 222 9.81 0.23 -14.09
N LEU A 223 8.85 0.54 -13.21
CA LEU A 223 8.20 -0.42 -12.34
C LEU A 223 6.85 -0.82 -12.92
N ALA A 224 6.74 -2.05 -13.40
CA ALA A 224 5.46 -2.63 -13.82
C ALA A 224 4.64 -3.08 -12.60
N CYS A 225 3.33 -2.88 -12.64
CA CYS A 225 2.42 -3.32 -11.59
C CYS A 225 1.09 -3.83 -12.14
N ILE A 226 0.39 -4.62 -11.34
CA ILE A 226 -1.04 -4.93 -11.53
C ILE A 226 -1.83 -4.06 -10.55
N VAL A 227 -2.74 -3.24 -11.07
CA VAL A 227 -3.63 -2.43 -10.23
C VAL A 227 -4.87 -3.27 -9.88
N GLU A 228 -5.20 -3.34 -8.60
CA GLU A 228 -6.35 -4.09 -8.06
C GLU A 228 -7.32 -3.12 -7.35
N ASP A 229 -8.63 -3.19 -7.63
CA ASP A 229 -9.66 -2.78 -6.67
C ASP A 229 -9.73 -3.83 -5.56
N SER A 230 -9.37 -3.44 -4.35
CA SER A 230 -9.33 -4.32 -3.16
C SER A 230 -10.66 -5.03 -2.84
N GLY A 231 -11.77 -4.57 -3.43
CA GLY A 231 -13.12 -4.96 -3.08
C GLY A 231 -13.66 -4.18 -1.88
N HIS A 232 -12.90 -3.24 -1.32
CA HIS A 232 -13.35 -2.43 -0.20
C HIS A 232 -13.11 -0.93 -0.45
N LYS A 233 -12.14 -0.31 0.23
CA LYS A 233 -11.95 1.14 0.29
C LYS A 233 -10.69 1.63 -0.43
N GLY A 234 -9.94 0.72 -1.08
CA GLY A 234 -8.61 1.04 -1.59
C GLY A 234 -8.23 0.32 -2.87
N ARG A 235 -6.99 0.56 -3.27
CA ARG A 235 -6.33 0.04 -4.47
C ARG A 235 -4.99 -0.55 -4.08
N HIS A 236 -4.66 -1.72 -4.62
CA HIS A 236 -3.34 -2.30 -4.47
C HIS A 236 -2.58 -2.23 -5.80
N PHE A 237 -1.30 -1.88 -5.74
CA PHE A 237 -0.38 -1.94 -6.88
C PHE A 237 0.60 -3.08 -6.64
N TRP A 238 0.37 -4.21 -7.28
CA TRP A 238 1.20 -5.40 -7.14
C TRP A 238 2.37 -5.35 -8.11
N CYS A 239 3.58 -5.13 -7.58
CA CYS A 239 4.81 -5.18 -8.36
C CYS A 239 5.48 -6.56 -8.17
N LEU A 240 5.28 -7.44 -9.14
CA LEU A 240 5.83 -8.79 -9.12
C LEU A 240 7.31 -8.77 -9.48
N LEU A 241 8.17 -9.38 -8.66
CA LEU A 241 9.61 -9.43 -8.92
C LEU A 241 9.98 -10.63 -9.81
N GLN A 242 10.99 -10.43 -10.66
CA GLN A 242 11.53 -11.50 -11.51
C GLN A 242 12.35 -12.52 -10.71
N ALA A 243 12.99 -12.07 -9.64
CA ALA A 243 13.74 -12.91 -8.71
C ALA A 243 13.52 -12.41 -7.27
N PRO A 244 13.61 -13.28 -6.25
CA PRO A 244 13.52 -12.86 -4.87
C PRO A 244 14.55 -11.78 -4.52
N MET A 245 14.13 -10.76 -3.79
CA MET A 245 14.99 -9.68 -3.31
C MET A 245 14.99 -9.62 -1.78
N ALA A 246 16.10 -9.20 -1.19
CA ALA A 246 16.20 -9.02 0.25
C ALA A 246 15.10 -8.08 0.76
N ALA A 247 14.31 -8.53 1.74
CA ALA A 247 13.18 -7.77 2.28
C ALA A 247 13.62 -6.40 2.83
N ASP A 248 14.79 -6.33 3.48
CA ASP A 248 15.41 -5.08 3.96
C ASP A 248 15.68 -4.06 2.85
N LEU A 249 16.15 -4.52 1.68
CA LEU A 249 16.35 -3.66 0.52
C LEU A 249 15.03 -3.12 -0.01
N VAL A 250 14.06 -4.01 -0.24
CA VAL A 250 12.73 -3.63 -0.76
C VAL A 250 11.99 -2.72 0.21
N HIS A 251 12.10 -2.95 1.52
CA HIS A 251 11.52 -2.08 2.55
C HIS A 251 12.10 -0.67 2.51
N ARG A 252 13.42 -0.51 2.40
CA ARG A 252 14.06 0.81 2.28
C ARG A 252 13.68 1.53 0.99
N PHE A 253 13.70 0.80 -0.13
CA PHE A 253 13.20 1.30 -1.40
C PHE A 253 11.76 1.80 -1.25
N GLY A 254 10.89 1.00 -0.65
CA GLY A 254 9.50 1.35 -0.38
C GLY A 254 9.33 2.60 0.46
N ARG A 255 10.19 2.82 1.47
CA ARG A 255 10.18 4.06 2.25
C ARG A 255 10.56 5.29 1.42
N ALA A 256 11.54 5.17 0.52
CA ALA A 256 11.91 6.26 -0.39
C ALA A 256 10.80 6.54 -1.40
N LEU A 257 10.21 5.48 -1.96
CA LEU A 257 9.09 5.58 -2.88
C LEU A 257 7.87 6.21 -2.21
N LEU A 258 7.49 5.78 -1.00
CA LEU A 258 6.39 6.37 -0.25
C LEU A 258 6.63 7.86 0.01
N ALA A 259 7.84 8.27 0.37
CA ALA A 259 8.18 9.67 0.58
C ALA A 259 7.96 10.50 -0.70
N ALA A 260 8.38 9.97 -1.85
CA ALA A 260 8.19 10.63 -3.13
C ALA A 260 6.71 10.69 -3.58
N LEU A 261 5.97 9.59 -3.38
CA LEU A 261 4.55 9.51 -3.76
C LEU A 261 3.62 10.29 -2.82
N SER A 262 3.99 10.42 -1.54
CA SER A 262 3.16 11.06 -0.53
C SER A 262 3.19 12.59 -0.57
N ALA A 263 4.15 13.19 -1.30
CA ALA A 263 4.27 14.64 -1.43
C ALA A 263 3.01 15.29 -2.04
N ASP A 264 2.38 14.60 -3.00
CA ASP A 264 1.22 15.10 -3.76
C ASP A 264 -0.07 14.33 -3.43
N LEU A 265 -0.08 13.54 -2.35
CA LEU A 265 -1.21 12.69 -2.01
C LEU A 265 -2.37 13.50 -1.42
N PRO A 266 -3.59 13.39 -1.96
CA PRO A 266 -4.76 14.06 -1.41
C PRO A 266 -5.02 13.70 0.06
N PRO A 267 -5.49 14.64 0.89
CA PRO A 267 -5.68 14.42 2.33
C PRO A 267 -6.70 13.34 2.68
N GLU A 268 -7.61 13.02 1.76
CA GLU A 268 -8.60 11.95 1.88
C GLU A 268 -7.98 10.56 1.78
N LEU A 269 -6.77 10.46 1.22
CA LEU A 269 -6.11 9.19 0.92
C LEU A 269 -4.93 8.94 1.86
N SER A 270 -4.64 7.66 2.07
CA SER A 270 -3.46 7.16 2.77
C SER A 270 -2.74 6.17 1.88
N LEU A 271 -1.41 6.20 1.93
CA LEU A 271 -0.55 5.32 1.15
C LEU A 271 0.34 4.51 2.09
N GLU A 272 0.34 3.20 1.92
CA GLU A 272 1.22 2.27 2.62
C GLU A 272 2.06 1.45 1.63
N PHE A 273 3.13 0.86 2.13
CA PHE A 273 4.01 -0.01 1.34
C PHE A 273 4.28 -1.30 2.09
N PHE A 274 4.20 -2.42 1.37
CA PHE A 274 4.47 -3.75 1.86
C PHE A 274 5.65 -4.35 1.08
N PRO A 275 6.68 -4.89 1.76
CA PRO A 275 6.74 -5.14 3.21
C PRO A 275 6.97 -3.90 4.08
N LYS A 276 6.29 -3.85 5.23
CA LYS A 276 6.43 -2.78 6.25
C LYS A 276 7.68 -2.91 7.13
N GLN A 277 8.44 -4.00 7.01
CA GLN A 277 9.71 -4.20 7.71
C GLN A 277 10.71 -4.94 6.82
N GLY A 278 11.99 -4.81 7.15
CA GLY A 278 13.08 -5.45 6.43
C GLY A 278 13.47 -6.85 6.90
N ARG A 279 13.02 -7.24 8.08
CA ARG A 279 13.28 -8.53 8.73
C ARG A 279 12.08 -8.92 9.58
N VAL A 280 11.95 -10.21 9.88
CA VAL A 280 10.94 -10.72 10.80
C VAL A 280 11.67 -11.46 11.93
N ASP A 281 11.26 -11.23 13.18
CA ASP A 281 11.81 -11.96 14.32
C ASP A 281 11.53 -13.47 14.19
N ALA A 282 12.29 -14.31 14.90
CA ALA A 282 12.22 -15.78 14.75
C ALA A 282 10.79 -16.35 14.87
N ASP A 283 9.98 -15.80 15.80
CA ASP A 283 8.60 -16.21 16.05
C ASP A 283 7.56 -15.32 15.33
N GLY A 284 8.01 -14.35 14.53
CA GLY A 284 7.15 -13.43 13.79
C GLY A 284 6.73 -13.99 12.43
N LEU A 285 5.58 -13.52 11.94
CA LEU A 285 5.13 -13.74 10.55
C LEU A 285 5.32 -12.52 9.65
N GLY A 286 5.50 -11.36 10.29
CA GLY A 286 5.52 -10.08 9.61
C GLY A 286 4.14 -9.58 9.20
N ASN A 287 4.11 -8.58 8.31
CA ASN A 287 2.87 -7.98 7.86
C ASN A 287 2.24 -8.83 6.75
N LEU A 288 0.91 -8.93 6.79
CA LEU A 288 0.11 -9.63 5.79
C LEU A 288 -0.57 -8.64 4.86
N ILE A 289 -0.94 -9.12 3.68
CA ILE A 289 -1.85 -8.46 2.75
C ILE A 289 -2.90 -9.45 2.25
N LYS A 290 -4.13 -8.99 2.01
CA LYS A 290 -5.19 -9.83 1.42
C LYS A 290 -4.78 -10.28 0.02
N LEU A 291 -5.05 -11.53 -0.34
CA LEU A 291 -4.89 -12.00 -1.70
C LEU A 291 -5.88 -11.31 -2.67
N PRO A 292 -5.51 -11.11 -3.94
CA PRO A 292 -6.36 -10.46 -4.92
C PRO A 292 -7.41 -11.41 -5.51
N LEU A 293 -8.43 -10.83 -6.16
CA LEU A 293 -9.51 -11.51 -6.93
C LEU A 293 -10.55 -12.29 -6.11
N GLY A 294 -10.36 -12.49 -4.81
CA GLY A 294 -11.40 -13.04 -3.94
C GLY A 294 -12.50 -12.04 -3.58
N VAL A 295 -13.49 -12.52 -2.83
CA VAL A 295 -14.60 -11.70 -2.31
C VAL A 295 -14.22 -11.11 -0.95
N HIS A 296 -14.48 -9.82 -0.73
CA HIS A 296 -14.23 -9.18 0.56
C HIS A 296 -15.44 -9.40 1.51
N PRO A 297 -15.27 -10.07 2.67
CA PRO A 297 -16.39 -10.54 3.49
C PRO A 297 -17.30 -9.44 4.04
N VAL A 298 -16.76 -8.25 4.32
CA VAL A 298 -17.53 -7.15 4.92
C VAL A 298 -18.29 -6.34 3.87
N SER A 299 -17.73 -6.19 2.67
CA SER A 299 -18.35 -5.39 1.60
C SER A 299 -19.10 -6.24 0.59
N GLY A 300 -18.96 -7.57 0.62
CA GLY A 300 -19.52 -8.49 -0.37
C GLY A 300 -18.96 -8.34 -1.78
N ARG A 301 -18.09 -7.35 -2.03
CA ARG A 301 -17.57 -7.04 -3.36
C ARG A 301 -16.38 -7.93 -3.69
N ARG A 302 -16.35 -8.39 -4.94
CA ARG A 302 -15.19 -9.05 -5.53
C ARG A 302 -14.08 -8.05 -5.77
N SER A 303 -12.86 -8.43 -5.40
CA SER A 303 -11.64 -7.74 -5.82
C SER A 303 -11.41 -7.97 -7.31
N THR A 304 -10.99 -6.95 -8.05
CA THR A 304 -10.78 -7.05 -9.50
C THR A 304 -9.49 -6.36 -9.91
N PHE A 305 -8.81 -6.88 -10.93
CA PHE A 305 -7.76 -6.12 -11.60
C PHE A 305 -8.37 -5.00 -12.44
N LEU A 306 -7.65 -3.90 -12.58
CA LEU A 306 -8.07 -2.72 -13.32
C LEU A 306 -7.20 -2.53 -14.56
N ASP A 307 -7.83 -2.10 -15.66
CA ASP A 307 -7.14 -1.63 -16.85
C ASP A 307 -6.64 -0.18 -16.67
N ARG A 308 -5.93 0.35 -17.67
CA ARG A 308 -5.43 1.74 -17.65
C ARG A 308 -6.53 2.81 -17.61
N ALA A 309 -7.77 2.46 -17.95
CA ALA A 309 -8.92 3.33 -17.83
C ALA A 309 -9.61 3.20 -16.46
N GLY A 310 -9.05 2.39 -15.54
CA GLY A 310 -9.60 2.15 -14.20
C GLY A 310 -10.80 1.20 -14.18
N ARG A 311 -11.05 0.46 -15.27
CA ARG A 311 -12.20 -0.46 -15.40
C ARG A 311 -11.78 -1.89 -15.04
N PRO A 312 -12.68 -2.70 -14.45
CA PRO A 312 -12.40 -4.10 -14.19
C PRO A 312 -11.96 -4.86 -15.44
N VAL A 313 -10.87 -5.63 -15.33
CA VAL A 313 -10.38 -6.49 -16.40
C VAL A 313 -11.24 -7.76 -16.49
N GLU A 314 -11.75 -8.06 -17.69
CA GLU A 314 -12.60 -9.21 -17.96
C GLU A 314 -11.85 -10.54 -17.91
N THR A 315 -10.58 -10.55 -18.33
CA THR A 315 -9.73 -11.76 -18.40
C THR A 315 -8.55 -11.67 -17.43
N PRO A 316 -8.77 -11.76 -16.10
CA PRO A 316 -7.72 -11.56 -15.10
C PRO A 316 -6.56 -12.57 -15.24
N TRP A 317 -6.83 -13.77 -15.75
CA TRP A 317 -5.81 -14.80 -15.99
C TRP A 317 -4.85 -14.45 -17.11
N ALA A 318 -5.35 -13.82 -18.17
CA ALA A 318 -4.51 -13.32 -19.26
C ALA A 318 -3.60 -12.22 -18.75
N THR A 319 -4.14 -11.27 -17.98
CA THR A 319 -3.35 -10.24 -17.31
C THR A 319 -2.27 -10.83 -16.42
N LEU A 320 -2.61 -11.81 -15.58
CA LEU A 320 -1.65 -12.48 -14.72
C LEU A 320 -0.52 -13.17 -15.52
N ALA A 321 -0.85 -13.82 -16.63
CA ALA A 321 0.12 -14.49 -17.49
C ALA A 321 1.02 -13.52 -18.27
N SER A 322 0.50 -12.35 -18.67
CA SER A 322 1.22 -11.37 -19.47
C SER A 322 1.90 -10.27 -18.65
N THR A 323 1.62 -10.17 -17.35
CA THR A 323 2.19 -9.12 -16.50
C THR A 323 3.70 -9.24 -16.46
N ARG A 324 4.37 -8.15 -16.85
CA ARG A 324 5.81 -8.04 -16.76
C ARG A 324 6.24 -8.04 -15.30
N ARG A 325 7.23 -8.87 -14.98
CA ARG A 325 7.90 -8.86 -13.68
C ARG A 325 9.04 -7.84 -13.68
N VAL A 326 9.21 -7.15 -12.55
CA VAL A 326 10.24 -6.14 -12.33
C VAL A 326 11.56 -6.85 -11.97
N ALA A 327 12.60 -6.58 -12.74
CA ALA A 327 13.93 -7.10 -12.48
C ALA A 327 14.58 -6.39 -11.29
N PRO A 328 15.46 -7.07 -10.53
CA PRO A 328 16.17 -6.43 -9.42
C PRO A 328 16.93 -5.16 -9.82
N VAL A 329 17.50 -5.12 -11.03
CA VAL A 329 18.19 -3.92 -11.55
C VAL A 329 17.26 -2.72 -11.71
N GLU A 330 15.99 -2.93 -12.05
CA GLU A 330 15.00 -1.85 -12.22
C GLU A 330 14.59 -1.27 -10.87
N VAL A 331 14.36 -2.13 -9.86
CA VAL A 331 14.11 -1.68 -8.48
C VAL A 331 15.30 -0.86 -7.96
N MET A 332 16.53 -1.30 -8.25
CA MET A 332 17.74 -0.62 -7.82
C MET A 332 17.93 0.72 -8.52
N ALA A 333 17.72 0.78 -9.83
CA ALA A 333 17.76 2.03 -10.59
C ALA A 333 16.69 3.02 -10.12
N ALA A 334 15.45 2.55 -9.89
CA ALA A 334 14.39 3.36 -9.32
C ALA A 334 14.76 3.89 -7.92
N PHE A 335 15.36 3.03 -7.08
CA PHE A 335 15.80 3.44 -5.75
C PHE A 335 16.91 4.49 -5.79
N GLU A 336 17.91 4.32 -6.67
CA GLU A 336 18.97 5.31 -6.87
C GLU A 336 18.42 6.65 -7.34
N ALA A 337 17.49 6.65 -8.31
CA ALA A 337 16.83 7.88 -8.78
C ALA A 337 16.09 8.61 -7.66
N LEU A 338 15.27 7.89 -6.89
CA LEU A 338 14.55 8.45 -5.74
C LEU A 338 15.49 9.01 -4.66
N ARG A 339 16.66 8.39 -4.46
CA ARG A 339 17.67 8.87 -3.53
C ARG A 339 18.40 10.11 -4.03
N ALA A 340 18.61 10.21 -5.35
CA ALA A 340 19.21 11.40 -5.96
C ALA A 340 18.30 12.62 -5.82
N ASP A 341 17.00 12.44 -6.06
CA ASP A 341 15.99 13.50 -5.90
C ASP A 341 15.87 13.97 -4.44
N ALA A 342 16.06 13.06 -3.49
CA ALA A 342 16.03 13.36 -2.05
C ALA A 342 17.39 13.81 -1.48
N ALA A 343 18.45 13.84 -2.28
CA ALA A 343 19.79 14.17 -1.77
C ALA A 343 19.85 15.65 -1.36
N PRO A 344 20.44 15.97 -0.19
CA PRO A 344 20.73 17.36 0.14
C PRO A 344 21.68 17.95 -0.93
N PRO A 345 21.61 19.27 -1.18
CA PRO A 345 22.51 19.93 -2.11
C PRO A 345 23.97 19.62 -1.74
N PRO A 346 24.88 19.57 -2.73
CA PRO A 346 26.28 19.28 -2.46
C PRO A 346 26.83 20.24 -1.40
N PRO A 347 27.74 19.75 -0.54
CA PRO A 347 28.40 20.59 0.45
C PRO A 347 28.98 21.85 -0.22
N SER A 348 28.88 22.99 0.46
CA SER A 348 29.48 24.24 0.01
C SER A 348 31.00 24.05 -0.18
N PRO A 349 31.71 24.79 -1.06
CA PRO A 349 33.16 24.66 -1.25
C PRO A 349 33.99 24.74 0.06
N ALA A 350 33.44 25.34 1.11
CA ALA A 350 34.03 25.38 2.46
C ALA A 350 34.04 24.03 3.20
N GLU A 351 33.30 23.03 2.74
CA GLU A 351 33.15 21.69 3.32
C GLU A 351 33.86 20.59 2.52
N ALA A 352 34.55 20.94 1.42
CA ALA A 352 35.40 20.00 0.69
C ALA A 352 36.59 19.55 1.56
N PRO A 353 36.99 18.26 1.49
CA PRO A 353 38.09 17.75 2.31
C PRO A 353 39.38 18.49 1.98
N THR A 354 40.08 18.99 3.01
CA THR A 354 41.38 19.65 2.83
C THR A 354 42.45 18.63 2.39
N PRO A 355 43.55 19.06 1.74
CA PRO A 355 44.64 18.16 1.36
C PRO A 355 45.22 17.34 2.53
N GLN A 356 45.23 17.92 3.74
CA GLN A 356 45.67 17.23 4.96
C GLN A 356 44.69 16.12 5.37
N ALA A 357 43.39 16.37 5.20
CA ALA A 357 42.33 15.42 5.45
C ALA A 357 42.39 14.21 4.50
N GLU A 358 42.66 14.44 3.22
CA GLU A 358 42.90 13.35 2.26
C GLU A 358 44.15 12.54 2.60
N ALA A 359 45.23 13.21 2.98
CA ALA A 359 46.47 12.54 3.38
C ALA A 359 46.25 11.63 4.61
N ALA A 360 45.50 12.12 5.60
CA ALA A 360 45.13 11.33 6.78
C ALA A 360 44.29 10.09 6.42
N LEU A 361 43.30 10.25 5.53
CA LEU A 361 42.50 9.12 5.03
C LEU A 361 43.37 8.07 4.32
N ARG A 362 44.28 8.49 3.42
CA ARG A 362 45.19 7.58 2.72
C ARG A 362 46.07 6.80 3.70
N LYS A 363 46.56 7.43 4.78
CA LYS A 363 47.33 6.75 5.82
C LYS A 363 46.52 5.68 6.56
N VAL A 364 45.26 5.97 6.91
CA VAL A 364 44.39 4.97 7.56
C VAL A 364 44.11 3.79 6.64
N ILE A 365 43.82 4.05 5.36
CA ILE A 365 43.57 2.98 4.37
C ILE A 365 44.84 2.13 4.18
N ALA A 366 46.01 2.75 4.08
CA ALA A 366 47.28 2.03 3.94
C ALA A 366 47.66 1.23 5.21
N GLY A 367 47.35 1.75 6.41
CA GLY A 367 47.72 1.12 7.68
C GLY A 367 46.73 0.07 8.19
N CYS A 368 45.45 0.15 7.80
CA CYS A 368 44.41 -0.75 8.29
C CYS A 368 43.83 -1.61 7.15
N PRO A 369 44.28 -2.87 6.99
CA PRO A 369 43.82 -3.73 5.89
C PRO A 369 42.32 -4.06 5.97
N VAL A 370 41.73 -4.02 7.17
CA VAL A 370 40.29 -4.23 7.36
C VAL A 370 39.49 -3.08 6.76
N VAL A 371 39.84 -1.83 7.08
CA VAL A 371 39.18 -0.64 6.53
C VAL A 371 39.34 -0.60 5.02
N ALA A 372 40.55 -0.84 4.52
CA ALA A 372 40.82 -0.93 3.08
C ALA A 372 39.92 -1.97 2.39
N THR A 373 39.83 -3.17 2.95
CA THR A 373 39.02 -4.26 2.39
C THR A 373 37.54 -3.93 2.38
N ILE A 374 37.01 -3.31 3.43
CA ILE A 374 35.60 -2.88 3.46
C ILE A 374 35.34 -1.83 2.36
N LEU A 375 36.21 -0.83 2.23
CA LEU A 375 36.08 0.21 1.20
C LEU A 375 36.14 -0.37 -0.21
N THR A 376 37.13 -1.23 -0.49
CA THR A 376 37.29 -1.88 -1.80
C THR A 376 36.09 -2.74 -2.13
N ARG A 377 35.67 -3.64 -1.23
CA ARG A 377 34.49 -4.49 -1.45
C ARG A 377 33.23 -3.67 -1.66
N ALA A 378 33.02 -2.61 -0.88
CA ALA A 378 31.86 -1.74 -1.05
C ALA A 378 31.89 -0.98 -2.39
N ALA A 379 33.07 -0.54 -2.83
CA ALA A 379 33.21 0.13 -4.12
C ALA A 379 32.97 -0.82 -5.31
N GLU A 380 33.51 -2.04 -5.25
CA GLU A 380 33.40 -3.04 -6.32
C GLU A 380 32.01 -3.66 -6.40
N THR A 381 31.44 -4.03 -5.24
CA THR A 381 30.16 -4.75 -5.19
C THR A 381 28.97 -3.83 -5.08
N ARG A 382 29.20 -2.54 -4.79
CA ARG A 382 28.16 -1.55 -4.46
C ARG A 382 27.27 -2.02 -3.30
N ARG A 383 27.83 -2.86 -2.41
CA ARG A 383 27.16 -3.46 -1.26
C ARG A 383 27.99 -3.33 0.01
N ILE A 384 27.35 -2.96 1.11
CA ILE A 384 27.99 -2.87 2.43
C ILE A 384 27.04 -3.33 3.55
N GLY A 385 27.55 -4.22 4.42
CA GLY A 385 26.80 -4.77 5.55
C GLY A 385 26.56 -3.75 6.67
N HIS A 386 25.66 -4.06 7.62
CA HIS A 386 25.41 -3.19 8.77
C HIS A 386 26.65 -2.96 9.64
N ASP A 387 27.35 -4.03 10.02
CA ASP A 387 28.57 -3.93 10.84
C ASP A 387 29.73 -3.27 10.10
N GLU A 388 29.89 -3.54 8.80
CA GLU A 388 30.87 -2.89 7.94
C GLU A 388 30.65 -1.37 7.88
N ARG A 389 29.40 -0.93 7.77
CA ARG A 389 29.04 0.51 7.84
C ARG A 389 29.40 1.12 9.18
N ILE A 390 29.09 0.46 10.29
CA ILE A 390 29.45 0.94 11.63
C ILE A 390 30.97 1.08 11.75
N VAL A 391 31.73 0.10 11.25
CA VAL A 391 33.19 0.15 11.27
C VAL A 391 33.70 1.34 10.47
N LEU A 392 33.25 1.57 9.24
CA LEU A 392 33.67 2.73 8.44
C LEU A 392 33.30 4.05 9.11
N LEU A 393 32.05 4.18 9.56
CA LEU A 393 31.52 5.38 10.17
C LEU A 393 32.36 5.79 11.39
N HIS A 394 32.62 4.86 12.31
CA HIS A 394 33.34 5.14 13.55
C HIS A 394 34.87 5.07 13.43
N SER A 395 35.41 4.57 12.32
CA SER A 395 36.85 4.59 12.05
C SER A 395 37.26 5.85 11.30
N LEU A 396 36.44 6.33 10.37
CA LEU A 396 36.79 7.43 9.47
C LEU A 396 36.03 8.73 9.78
N GLY A 397 34.88 8.68 10.46
CA GLY A 397 34.08 9.87 10.80
C GLY A 397 34.68 10.84 11.82
N HIS A 398 35.83 10.48 12.41
CA HIS A 398 36.63 11.35 13.28
C HIS A 398 37.77 12.07 12.54
N LEU A 399 38.00 11.78 11.26
CA LEU A 399 38.98 12.51 10.45
C LEU A 399 38.46 13.93 10.16
N ALA A 400 39.38 14.91 10.10
CA ALA A 400 39.07 16.29 9.76
C ALA A 400 38.44 16.43 8.34
N ALA A 401 38.60 15.41 7.49
CA ALA A 401 37.98 15.29 6.16
C ALA A 401 36.45 15.24 6.20
N GLY A 402 35.87 15.04 7.39
CA GLY A 402 34.45 14.76 7.54
C GLY A 402 34.09 13.38 6.97
N LEU A 403 32.80 13.19 6.70
CA LEU A 403 32.29 11.93 6.18
C LEU A 403 32.35 11.85 4.65
N GLY A 404 32.68 12.93 3.93
CA GLY A 404 32.46 13.07 2.47
C GLY A 404 32.76 11.84 1.60
N PRO A 405 33.97 11.25 1.66
CA PRO A 405 34.29 10.02 0.92
C PRO A 405 33.43 8.81 1.30
N ILE A 406 33.07 8.67 2.57
CA ILE A 406 32.15 7.64 3.08
C ILE A 406 30.73 7.93 2.63
N GLU A 407 30.30 9.19 2.61
CA GLU A 407 28.96 9.57 2.13
C GLU A 407 28.81 9.29 0.63
N ALA A 408 29.85 9.54 -0.16
CA ALA A 408 29.87 9.19 -1.57
C ALA A 408 29.75 7.67 -1.76
N LEU A 409 30.51 6.88 -0.98
CA LEU A 409 30.43 5.42 -0.98
C LEU A 409 29.05 4.91 -0.52
N PHE A 410 28.47 5.50 0.52
CA PHE A 410 27.15 5.14 1.03
C PHE A 410 26.02 5.56 0.08
N ARG A 411 26.20 6.66 -0.67
CA ARG A 411 25.30 7.03 -1.77
C ARG A 411 25.38 6.03 -2.92
N ALA A 412 26.59 5.55 -3.21
CA ALA A 412 26.85 4.52 -4.19
C ALA A 412 26.31 3.13 -3.84
N CYS A 413 26.04 2.87 -2.55
CA CYS A 413 25.57 1.60 -2.04
C CYS A 413 24.05 1.67 -1.77
N PRO A 414 23.18 1.07 -2.61
CA PRO A 414 21.74 1.34 -2.56
C PRO A 414 21.07 0.83 -1.28
N GLU A 415 21.60 -0.20 -0.65
CA GLU A 415 21.14 -0.67 0.67
C GLU A 415 21.46 0.30 1.82
N VAL A 416 22.28 1.33 1.67
CA VAL A 416 22.53 2.23 2.80
C VAL A 416 21.35 3.19 2.97
N PRO A 417 20.62 3.20 4.11
CA PRO A 417 19.60 4.20 4.36
C PRO A 417 20.20 5.61 4.32
N LEU A 418 19.55 6.55 3.63
CA LEU A 418 20.02 7.94 3.54
C LEU A 418 20.18 8.63 4.92
N ARG A 419 19.39 8.23 5.92
CA ARG A 419 19.49 8.71 7.31
C ARG A 419 20.76 8.24 8.05
N ASP A 420 21.40 7.18 7.57
CA ASP A 420 22.60 6.58 8.17
C ASP A 420 23.88 7.28 7.66
N VAL A 421 23.75 8.47 7.07
CA VAL A 421 24.83 9.45 6.87
C VAL A 421 24.75 10.54 7.96
N PRO A 422 25.08 10.25 9.23
CA PRO A 422 24.86 11.21 10.31
C PRO A 422 25.96 12.27 10.38
N ALA A 423 25.60 13.55 10.39
CA ALA A 423 26.47 14.66 10.80
C ALA A 423 27.05 14.53 12.23
N LYS A 424 26.51 13.61 13.05
CA LYS A 424 26.76 13.49 14.50
C LYS A 424 27.90 12.54 14.92
N VAL A 425 28.53 11.80 14.00
CA VAL A 425 29.62 10.84 14.35
C VAL A 425 30.79 11.52 15.05
N ARG A 426 31.00 12.82 14.79
CA ARG A 426 32.04 13.63 15.41
C ARG A 426 31.93 13.72 16.94
N ARG A 427 30.79 13.37 17.54
CA ARG A 427 30.56 13.41 18.99
C ARG A 427 30.67 11.99 19.58
N GLY A 428 31.89 11.54 19.86
CA GLY A 428 32.14 10.24 20.49
C GLY A 428 33.60 9.80 20.43
N HIS A 429 33.85 8.59 20.92
CA HIS A 429 35.15 7.92 20.86
C HIS A 429 35.24 7.03 19.60
N PRO A 430 36.40 6.96 18.94
CA PRO A 430 36.59 6.05 17.81
C PRO A 430 36.38 4.58 18.17
N ILE A 431 36.02 3.77 17.18
CA ILE A 431 35.87 2.33 17.41
C ILE A 431 37.25 1.67 17.60
N SER A 432 37.39 0.86 18.65
CA SER A 432 38.65 0.15 18.93
C SER A 432 38.88 -1.04 17.99
N CYS A 433 40.14 -1.39 17.74
CA CYS A 433 40.52 -2.54 16.90
C CYS A 433 39.90 -3.85 17.40
N ALA A 434 39.79 -4.05 18.72
CA ALA A 434 39.12 -5.22 19.31
C ALA A 434 37.63 -5.28 18.94
N ARG A 435 36.93 -4.13 19.01
CA ARG A 435 35.50 -4.04 18.66
C ARG A 435 35.26 -4.17 17.16
N ILE A 436 36.20 -3.73 16.32
CA ILE A 436 36.16 -3.99 14.86
C ILE A 436 36.24 -5.50 14.61
N ARG A 437 37.23 -6.21 15.19
CA ARG A 437 37.39 -7.67 15.02
C ARG A 437 36.16 -8.46 15.44
N ALA A 438 35.49 -8.04 16.52
CA ALA A 438 34.25 -8.67 16.97
C ALA A 438 33.06 -8.46 16.02
N ARG A 439 33.02 -7.33 15.28
CA ARG A 439 31.91 -6.97 14.39
C ARG A 439 32.04 -7.53 12.98
N VAL A 440 33.27 -7.64 12.47
CA VAL A 440 33.52 -8.13 11.10
C VAL A 440 34.50 -9.31 11.09
N PRO A 441 34.22 -10.40 11.85
CA PRO A 441 35.12 -11.55 11.93
C PRO A 441 35.36 -12.20 10.56
N HIS A 442 34.37 -12.14 9.66
CA HIS A 442 34.45 -12.64 8.28
C HIS A 442 35.48 -11.89 7.42
N ILE A 443 35.82 -10.64 7.76
CA ILE A 443 36.87 -9.88 7.07
C ILE A 443 38.21 -10.07 7.78
N THR A 444 38.22 -10.03 9.11
CA THR A 444 39.48 -10.15 9.86
C THR A 444 40.12 -11.52 9.74
N ALA A 445 39.34 -12.56 9.40
CA ALA A 445 39.85 -13.88 9.08
C ALA A 445 40.56 -13.95 7.72
N THR A 446 40.30 -13.02 6.79
CA THR A 446 40.82 -13.04 5.42
C THR A 446 41.96 -12.05 5.18
N VAL A 447 42.27 -11.20 6.16
CA VAL A 447 43.29 -10.15 6.04
C VAL A 447 44.22 -10.18 7.23
N ALA A 448 45.46 -9.73 7.04
CA ALA A 448 46.45 -9.66 8.12
C ALA A 448 46.14 -8.50 9.09
N CYS A 449 45.12 -8.62 9.94
CA CYS A 449 44.72 -7.59 10.91
C CYS A 449 45.59 -7.60 12.19
N HIS A 450 46.84 -7.16 12.07
CA HIS A 450 47.84 -7.14 13.14
C HIS A 450 48.39 -5.72 13.43
N CYS A 451 47.54 -4.69 13.35
CA CYS A 451 47.95 -3.31 13.60
C CYS A 451 48.67 -3.17 14.97
N GLU A 452 49.91 -2.67 14.94
CA GLU A 452 50.71 -2.36 16.11
C GLU A 452 50.86 -0.84 16.23
N PHE A 453 50.67 -0.31 17.44
CA PHE A 453 50.74 1.12 17.71
C PHE A 453 51.79 1.38 18.80
N PRO A 454 52.71 2.35 18.61
CA PRO A 454 53.81 2.57 19.55
C PRO A 454 53.40 3.17 20.92
N CYS A 455 52.14 3.63 21.09
CA CYS A 455 51.75 4.45 22.23
C CYS A 455 50.99 3.67 23.34
N LEU A 456 51.38 3.89 24.60
CA LEU A 456 50.83 3.26 25.80
C LEU A 456 49.64 4.00 26.43
N GLY A 457 49.17 5.12 25.84
CA GLY A 457 48.16 6.01 26.43
C GLY A 457 46.78 6.02 25.75
N GLU A 458 46.67 5.54 24.51
CA GLU A 458 45.42 5.53 23.74
C GLU A 458 45.06 4.08 23.37
N TYR A 459 43.76 3.74 23.40
CA TYR A 459 43.37 2.40 22.99
C TYR A 459 43.54 2.22 21.47
N PRO A 460 43.96 1.02 21.00
CA PRO A 460 44.17 0.76 19.58
C PRO A 460 42.95 1.08 18.72
N SER A 461 43.12 1.96 17.72
CA SER A 461 42.10 2.28 16.72
C SER A 461 42.72 2.62 15.36
N PRO A 462 41.99 2.44 14.24
CA PRO A 462 42.54 2.75 12.90
C PRO A 462 42.99 4.21 12.73
N LEU A 463 42.43 5.15 13.51
CA LEU A 463 42.81 6.57 13.45
C LEU A 463 44.24 6.83 13.85
N LEU A 464 44.85 5.96 14.66
CA LEU A 464 46.25 6.10 15.07
C LEU A 464 47.20 6.04 13.86
N HIS A 465 46.81 5.37 12.77
CA HIS A 465 47.55 5.42 11.51
C HIS A 465 47.58 6.82 10.87
N ALA A 466 46.57 7.65 11.11
CA ALA A 466 46.53 9.03 10.61
C ALA A 466 47.48 9.97 11.38
N ALA A 467 47.58 9.79 12.70
CA ALA A 467 48.41 10.60 13.60
C ALA A 467 49.92 10.35 13.42
N GLY A 468 50.28 9.20 12.86
CA GLY A 468 51.65 8.83 12.50
C GLY A 468 52.16 7.65 13.30
N ALA A 469 52.54 6.59 12.60
CA ALA A 469 53.85 6.00 12.87
C ALA A 469 54.88 7.05 12.44
N THR A 470 55.65 7.56 13.41
CA THR A 470 56.82 8.41 13.16
C THR A 470 57.84 7.66 12.31
#